data_AF-A0A0L0VPU2-F1
#
_entry.id   AF-A0A0L0VPU2-F1
#
_cell.length_a   1.000
_cell.length_b   1.000
_cell.length_c   1.000
_cell.angle_alpha   90.00
_cell.angle_beta   90.00
_cell.angle_gamma   90.00
#
_symmetry.space_group_name_H-M   'P 1'
#
loop_
_entity.id
_entity.type
_entity.pdbx_description
1 polymer ?
#
loop_
_entity_poly.entity_id
_entity_poly.type
_entity_poly.pdbx_seq_one_letter_code
_entity_poly.pdbx_strand_id
1 'polypeptide(L)'
;MSTKTCETKILLTPTNYGIWILPIQSKLQQIGVLSMLKDNVPVKTNANKAAILDLSEKAYHSVIVHLAPEVLAYVSSAYSSPTRLNGYALWHLLKSHYAGGDLASQTTALAKFNHQAFTSITKFIPDVLSSQALQLCNRSGSPL
;
A
#
# COMPACT_ATOMS: atom_id res chain seq x y z
N MET A 1 -6.57 31.22 -16.52
CA MET A 1 -7.48 30.11 -16.17
C MET A 1 -6.81 29.28 -15.10
N SER A 2 -7.38 29.20 -13.89
CA SER A 2 -6.81 28.40 -12.81
C SER A 2 -7.38 26.99 -12.90
N THR A 3 -6.60 26.05 -13.45
CA THR A 3 -6.97 24.64 -13.44
C THR A 3 -6.97 24.15 -12.00
N LYS A 4 -8.15 24.01 -11.40
CA LYS A 4 -8.33 23.27 -10.15
C LYS A 4 -8.00 21.81 -10.46
N THR A 5 -6.77 21.40 -10.18
CA THR A 5 -6.42 19.99 -10.12
C THR A 5 -7.26 19.40 -9.00
N CYS A 6 -8.23 18.55 -9.34
CA CYS A 6 -8.99 17.81 -8.34
C CYS A 6 -8.03 16.78 -7.74
N GLU A 7 -7.35 17.15 -6.65
CA GLU A 7 -6.51 16.21 -5.91
C GLU A 7 -7.42 15.11 -5.36
N THR A 8 -7.42 13.97 -6.04
CA THR A 8 -8.17 12.78 -5.64
C THR A 8 -7.55 12.24 -4.36
N LYS A 9 -8.17 12.59 -3.22
CA LYS A 9 -7.85 12.01 -1.92
C LYS A 9 -8.39 10.59 -1.87
N ILE A 10 -7.52 9.62 -1.58
CA ILE A 10 -7.86 8.19 -1.64
C ILE A 10 -8.07 7.65 -0.23
N LEU A 11 -9.21 7.00 -0.02
CA LEU A 11 -9.45 6.16 1.15
C LEU A 11 -8.71 4.85 0.95
N LEU A 12 -7.63 4.63 1.69
CA LEU A 12 -6.88 3.38 1.61
C LEU A 12 -7.65 2.24 2.27
N THR A 13 -7.71 1.12 1.55
CA THR A 13 -8.25 -0.14 2.00
C THR A 13 -7.26 -1.25 1.62
N PRO A 14 -7.33 -2.42 2.27
CA PRO A 14 -6.54 -3.56 1.83
C PRO A 14 -6.74 -3.91 0.35
N THR A 15 -7.94 -3.68 -0.18
CA THR A 15 -8.31 -3.99 -1.56
C THR A 15 -7.88 -2.96 -2.58
N ASN A 16 -7.44 -1.74 -2.21
CA ASN A 16 -6.98 -0.75 -3.18
C ASN A 16 -5.52 -0.32 -2.99
N TYR A 17 -4.90 -0.71 -1.88
CA TYR A 17 -3.53 -0.37 -1.55
C TYR A 17 -2.54 -0.79 -2.63
N GLY A 18 -2.69 -2.01 -3.18
CA GLY A 18 -1.83 -2.52 -4.24
C GLY A 18 -1.90 -1.70 -5.54
N ILE A 19 -3.05 -1.08 -5.84
CA ILE A 19 -3.22 -0.20 -7.00
C ILE A 19 -2.67 1.20 -6.66
N TRP A 20 -2.98 1.70 -5.47
CA TRP A 20 -2.54 3.02 -4.99
C TRP A 20 -1.02 3.15 -4.86
N ILE A 21 -0.33 2.09 -4.44
CA ILE A 21 1.11 2.15 -4.18
C ILE A 21 1.91 2.38 -5.46
N LEU A 22 1.44 1.92 -6.62
CA LEU A 22 2.15 2.03 -7.91
C LEU A 22 2.41 3.49 -8.35
N PRO A 23 1.39 4.37 -8.47
CA PRO A 23 1.63 5.77 -8.83
C PRO A 23 2.44 6.52 -7.78
N ILE A 24 2.30 6.19 -6.49
CA ILE A 24 3.08 6.81 -5.42
C ILE A 24 4.56 6.39 -5.50
N GLN A 25 4.86 5.09 -5.72
CA GLN A 25 6.23 4.63 -5.95
C GLN A 25 6.87 5.34 -7.15
N SER A 26 6.13 5.52 -8.24
CA SER A 26 6.62 6.25 -9.42
C SER A 26 7.00 7.69 -9.07
N LYS A 27 6.15 8.42 -8.34
CA LYS A 27 6.45 9.78 -7.87
C LYS A 27 7.67 9.82 -6.96
N LEU A 28 7.75 8.92 -5.99
CA LEU A 28 8.88 8.82 -5.05
C LEU A 28 10.19 8.46 -5.77
N GLN A 29 10.13 7.66 -6.84
CA GLN A 29 11.29 7.35 -7.67
C GLN A 29 11.77 8.58 -8.44
N GLN A 30 10.86 9.38 -9.00
CA GLN A 30 11.20 10.60 -9.75
C GLN A 30 11.93 11.63 -8.88
N ILE A 31 11.59 11.71 -7.59
CA ILE A 31 12.26 12.60 -6.62
C ILE A 31 13.45 11.93 -5.91
N GLY A 32 13.82 10.71 -6.30
CA GLY A 32 15.00 10.01 -5.78
C GLY A 32 14.89 9.47 -4.35
N VAL A 33 13.69 9.38 -3.76
CA VAL A 33 13.51 8.95 -2.36
C VAL A 33 13.06 7.48 -2.22
N LEU A 34 12.61 6.83 -3.30
CA LEU A 34 12.04 5.48 -3.21
C LEU A 34 13.03 4.42 -2.70
N SER A 35 14.29 4.49 -3.13
CA SER A 35 15.34 3.55 -2.68
C SER A 35 15.60 3.66 -1.18
N MET A 36 15.57 4.87 -0.62
CA MET A 36 15.72 5.10 0.83
C MET A 36 14.56 4.51 1.64
N LEU A 37 13.36 4.43 1.08
CA LEU A 37 12.19 3.86 1.76
C LEU A 37 12.19 2.32 1.74
N LYS A 38 12.77 1.73 0.69
CA LYS A 38 12.84 0.28 0.48
C LYS A 38 14.05 -0.35 1.14
N ASP A 39 15.21 0.28 1.00
CA ASP A 39 16.46 -0.20 1.56
C ASP A 39 16.68 0.50 2.89
N ASN A 40 17.05 -0.25 3.93
CA ASN A 40 17.38 0.29 5.24
C ASN A 40 18.77 0.98 5.16
N VAL A 41 18.89 2.03 4.34
CA VAL A 41 20.18 2.61 3.94
C VAL A 41 20.89 3.13 5.20
N PRO A 42 22.05 2.56 5.57
CA PRO A 42 22.76 2.99 6.76
C PRO A 42 23.31 4.40 6.53
N VAL A 43 22.97 5.32 7.43
CA VAL A 43 23.44 6.72 7.39
C VAL A 43 24.94 6.74 7.68
N LYS A 44 25.78 6.88 6.64
CA LYS A 44 27.24 6.81 6.79
C LYS A 44 27.91 8.11 7.25
N THR A 45 27.20 9.23 7.44
CA THR A 45 27.81 10.54 7.83
C THR A 45 26.79 11.61 8.26
N ASN A 46 27.22 12.66 8.98
CA ASN A 46 26.36 13.78 9.42
C ASN A 46 25.79 14.62 8.26
N ALA A 47 26.56 14.88 7.20
CA ALA A 47 26.07 15.52 5.98
C ALA A 47 25.00 14.66 5.28
N ASN A 48 25.17 13.34 5.31
CA ASN A 48 24.18 12.38 4.81
C ASN A 48 22.93 12.36 5.70
N LYS A 49 23.04 12.63 7.01
CA LYS A 49 21.88 12.65 7.93
C LYS A 49 20.92 13.79 7.61
N ALA A 50 21.41 15.01 7.38
CA ALA A 50 20.55 16.15 7.04
C ALA A 50 19.84 15.94 5.69
N ALA A 51 20.57 15.44 4.68
CA ALA A 51 19.99 15.10 3.38
C ALA A 51 18.94 13.98 3.50
N ILE A 52 19.17 12.97 4.33
CA ILE A 52 18.21 11.89 4.59
C ILE A 52 16.95 12.40 5.29
N LEU A 53 17.07 13.35 6.23
CA LEU A 53 15.93 13.97 6.88
C LEU A 53 15.09 14.80 5.89
N ASP A 54 15.74 15.61 5.04
CA ASP A 54 15.06 16.37 3.97
C ASP A 54 14.34 15.45 2.97
N LEU A 55 14.97 14.36 2.55
CA LEU A 55 14.36 13.36 1.67
C LEU A 55 13.19 12.63 2.35
N SER A 56 13.31 12.34 3.66
CA SER A 56 12.23 11.75 4.46
C SER A 56 11.02 12.68 4.55
N GLU A 57 11.25 13.96 4.78
CA GLU A 57 10.21 14.98 4.83
C GLU A 57 9.53 15.17 3.47
N LYS A 58 10.30 15.21 2.38
CA LYS A 58 9.75 15.24 1.01
C LYS A 58 8.88 14.03 0.71
N ALA A 59 9.31 12.84 1.12
CA ALA A 59 8.52 11.63 0.98
C ALA A 59 7.21 11.71 1.80
N TYR A 60 7.27 12.22 3.03
CA TYR A 60 6.08 12.44 3.86
C TYR A 60 5.06 13.34 3.15
N HIS A 61 5.48 14.51 2.68
CA HIS A 61 4.58 15.45 2.01
C HIS A 61 4.00 14.89 0.71
N SER A 62 4.82 14.16 -0.05
CA SER A 62 4.39 13.52 -1.30
C SER A 62 3.31 12.44 -1.08
N VAL A 63 3.29 11.80 0.08
CA VAL A 63 2.32 10.75 0.41
C VAL A 63 1.07 11.35 1.08
N ILE A 64 1.24 12.21 2.09
CA ILE A 64 0.16 12.70 2.96
C ILE A 64 -0.93 13.45 2.18
N VAL A 65 -0.56 14.20 1.13
CA VAL A 65 -1.48 15.02 0.33
C VAL A 65 -2.51 14.17 -0.45
N HIS A 66 -2.20 12.90 -0.69
CA HIS A 66 -3.06 11.98 -1.44
C HIS A 66 -3.99 11.14 -0.57
N LEU A 67 -3.98 11.34 0.75
CA LEU A 67 -4.75 10.53 1.69
C LEU A 67 -6.10 11.19 2.02
N ALA A 68 -7.15 10.37 2.11
CA ALA A 68 -8.46 10.80 2.60
C ALA A 68 -8.45 11.08 4.12
N PRO A 69 -9.37 11.93 4.62
CA PRO A 69 -9.44 12.32 6.03
C PRO A 69 -9.43 11.15 7.03
N GLU A 70 -10.06 10.03 6.69
CA GLU A 70 -10.13 8.84 7.53
C GLU A 70 -8.75 8.19 7.71
N VAL A 71 -7.97 8.12 6.62
CA VAL A 71 -6.58 7.64 6.67
C VAL A 71 -5.72 8.64 7.44
N LEU A 72 -5.95 9.94 7.29
CA LEU A 72 -5.25 10.98 8.06
C LEU A 72 -5.54 10.88 9.56
N ALA A 73 -6.78 10.56 9.94
CA ALA A 73 -7.15 10.34 11.34
C ALA A 73 -6.39 9.13 11.92
N TYR A 74 -6.32 8.03 11.17
CA TYR A 74 -5.51 6.87 11.54
C TYR A 74 -4.02 7.25 11.69
N VAL A 75 -3.43 7.88 10.67
CA VAL A 75 -2.02 8.34 10.70
C VAL A 75 -1.77 9.24 11.91
N SER A 76 -2.68 10.18 12.20
CA SER A 76 -2.56 11.08 13.35
C SER A 76 -2.60 10.36 14.69
N SER A 77 -3.33 9.25 14.79
CA SER A 77 -3.38 8.43 16.02
C SER A 77 -2.12 7.57 16.21
N ALA A 78 -1.54 7.09 15.11
CA ALA A 78 -0.38 6.21 15.11
C ALA A 78 0.97 6.95 15.17
N TYR A 79 0.99 8.25 14.84
CA TYR A 79 2.20 9.07 14.85
C TYR A 79 2.48 9.71 16.22
N SER A 80 3.64 9.41 16.81
CA SER A 80 4.16 10.17 17.95
C SER A 80 4.87 11.44 17.47
N SER A 81 4.91 12.50 18.31
CA SER A 81 5.53 13.78 17.97
C SER A 81 6.97 13.71 17.41
N PRO A 82 7.89 12.85 17.90
CA PRO A 82 9.27 12.81 17.39
C PRO A 82 9.41 12.18 16.00
N THR A 83 8.39 11.51 15.47
CA THR A 83 8.39 10.97 14.11
C THR A 83 7.59 11.81 13.12
N ARG A 84 6.92 12.88 13.57
CA ARG A 84 6.14 13.78 12.73
C ARG A 84 7.01 14.27 11.57
N LEU A 85 6.52 14.10 10.33
CA LEU A 85 7.21 14.34 9.05
C LEU A 85 8.18 13.25 8.56
N ASN A 86 8.27 12.08 9.22
CA ASN A 86 9.14 10.99 8.78
C ASN A 86 8.49 10.13 7.67
N GLY A 87 8.81 10.39 6.40
CA GLY A 87 8.27 9.64 5.26
C GLY A 87 8.53 8.14 5.30
N TYR A 88 9.65 7.71 5.90
CA TYR A 88 9.94 6.28 6.10
C TYR A 88 8.94 5.63 7.07
N ALA A 89 8.73 6.24 8.24
CA ALA A 89 7.77 5.73 9.21
C ALA A 89 6.34 5.73 8.64
N LEU A 90 5.97 6.74 7.86
CA LEU A 90 4.66 6.81 7.21
C LEU A 90 4.49 5.66 6.20
N TRP A 91 5.50 5.46 5.35
CA TRP A 91 5.49 4.43 4.32
C TRP A 91 5.26 3.03 4.90
N HIS A 92 6.02 2.68 5.93
CA HIS A 92 5.92 1.36 6.56
C HIS A 92 4.65 1.20 7.39
N LEU A 93 4.14 2.26 8.02
CA LEU A 93 2.85 2.25 8.71
C LEU A 93 1.71 1.92 7.74
N LEU A 94 1.64 2.62 6.61
CA LEU A 94 0.60 2.41 5.60
C LEU A 94 0.71 1.02 4.98
N LYS A 95 1.94 0.57 4.70
CA LYS A 95 2.18 -0.78 4.19
C LYS A 95 1.76 -1.84 5.20
N SER A 96 2.12 -1.72 6.47
CA SER A 96 1.73 -2.68 7.50
C SER A 96 0.22 -2.77 7.67
N HIS A 97 -0.48 -1.63 7.63
CA HIS A 97 -1.93 -1.59 7.86
C HIS A 97 -2.76 -2.01 6.64
N TYR A 98 -2.29 -1.71 5.42
CA TYR A 98 -3.10 -1.87 4.21
C TYR A 98 -2.52 -2.86 3.18
N ALA A 99 -1.28 -3.33 3.29
CA ALA A 99 -0.74 -4.32 2.33
C ALA A 99 -1.27 -5.75 2.54
N GLY A 100 -2.10 -5.99 3.57
CA GLY A 100 -2.68 -7.30 3.89
C GLY A 100 -3.83 -7.75 2.98
N GLY A 101 -4.21 -6.95 1.97
CA GLY A 101 -5.25 -7.34 1.02
C GLY A 101 -4.62 -7.97 -0.22
N ASP A 102 -4.77 -9.28 -0.36
CA ASP A 102 -4.41 -9.97 -1.60
C ASP A 102 -5.47 -9.73 -2.69
N LEU A 103 -5.54 -8.47 -3.16
CA LEU A 103 -6.46 -8.07 -4.23
C LEU A 103 -6.21 -8.88 -5.50
N ALA A 104 -4.95 -9.20 -5.80
CA ALA A 104 -4.58 -9.98 -6.97
C ALA A 104 -5.19 -11.38 -6.93
N SER A 105 -5.12 -12.06 -5.79
CA SER A 105 -5.74 -13.39 -5.65
C SER A 105 -7.24 -13.32 -5.45
N GLN A 106 -7.78 -12.27 -4.82
CA GLN A 106 -9.23 -12.06 -4.79
C GLN A 106 -9.78 -11.82 -6.20
N THR A 107 -9.11 -11.03 -7.02
CA THR A 107 -9.47 -10.78 -8.43
C THR A 107 -9.34 -12.06 -9.25
N THR A 108 -8.26 -12.83 -9.04
CA THR A 108 -8.05 -14.11 -9.71
C THR A 108 -9.10 -15.14 -9.30
N ALA A 109 -9.45 -15.21 -8.01
CA ALA A 109 -10.48 -16.11 -7.51
C ALA A 109 -11.86 -15.71 -8.02
N LEU A 110 -12.17 -14.41 -8.07
CA LEU A 110 -13.42 -13.89 -8.63
C LEU A 110 -13.53 -14.17 -10.13
N ALA A 111 -12.46 -13.96 -10.89
CA ALA A 111 -12.42 -14.29 -12.31
C ALA A 111 -12.63 -15.80 -12.56
N LYS A 112 -11.99 -16.66 -11.75
CA LYS A 112 -12.20 -18.12 -11.82
C LYS A 112 -13.65 -18.49 -11.50
N PHE A 113 -14.22 -17.91 -10.44
CA PHE A 113 -15.63 -18.14 -10.06
C PHE A 113 -16.60 -17.71 -11.17
N ASN A 114 -16.43 -16.51 -11.73
CA ASN A 114 -17.30 -15.98 -12.79
C ASN A 114 -17.23 -16.78 -14.10
N HIS A 115 -16.11 -17.46 -14.36
CA HIS A 115 -15.93 -18.31 -15.54
C HIS A 115 -16.35 -19.77 -15.32
N GLN A 116 -16.80 -20.16 -14.12
CA GLN A 116 -17.31 -21.51 -13.87
C GLN A 116 -18.72 -21.67 -14.43
N ALA A 117 -18.86 -22.49 -15.47
CA ALA A 117 -20.16 -22.98 -15.91
C ALA A 117 -20.63 -24.13 -15.00
N PHE A 118 -21.86 -24.04 -14.53
CA PHE A 118 -22.48 -25.16 -13.82
C PHE A 118 -22.67 -26.34 -14.80
N THR A 119 -22.05 -27.47 -14.50
CA THR A 119 -22.14 -28.69 -15.31
C THR A 119 -22.74 -29.85 -14.51
N SER A 120 -22.25 -30.10 -13.30
CA SER A 120 -22.84 -31.02 -12.34
C SER A 120 -22.45 -30.65 -10.90
N ILE A 121 -23.23 -31.08 -9.91
CA ILE A 121 -22.93 -30.88 -8.48
C ILE A 121 -21.57 -31.49 -8.11
N THR A 122 -21.24 -32.66 -8.65
CA THR A 122 -19.98 -33.38 -8.37
C THR A 122 -18.73 -32.66 -8.88
N LYS A 123 -18.84 -31.78 -9.88
CA LYS A 123 -17.75 -30.91 -10.34
C LYS A 123 -17.79 -29.52 -9.73
N PHE A 124 -18.99 -28.96 -9.62
CA PHE A 124 -19.19 -27.58 -9.18
C PHE A 124 -18.74 -27.36 -7.73
N ILE A 125 -19.08 -28.27 -6.81
CA ILE A 125 -18.72 -28.13 -5.39
C ILE A 125 -17.19 -28.13 -5.19
N PRO A 126 -16.41 -29.10 -5.71
CA PRO A 126 -14.94 -29.06 -5.63
C PRO A 126 -14.29 -27.82 -6.27
N ASP A 127 -14.82 -27.36 -7.39
CA ASP A 127 -14.24 -26.22 -8.13
C ASP A 127 -14.47 -24.88 -7.39
N VAL A 128 -15.65 -24.71 -6.75
CA VAL A 128 -15.93 -23.55 -5.88
C VAL A 128 -15.01 -23.56 -4.66
N LEU A 129 -14.81 -24.72 -4.03
CA LEU A 129 -13.93 -24.87 -2.87
C LEU A 129 -12.46 -24.60 -3.23
N SER A 130 -12.00 -25.03 -4.40
CA SER A 130 -10.65 -24.73 -4.90
C SER A 130 -10.44 -23.23 -5.16
N SER A 131 -11.47 -22.54 -5.64
CA SER A 131 -11.45 -21.09 -5.84
C SER A 131 -11.39 -20.33 -4.51
N GLN A 132 -12.04 -20.82 -3.46
CA GLN A 132 -11.91 -20.28 -2.10
C GLN A 132 -10.54 -20.60 -1.46
N ALA A 133 -9.99 -21.79 -1.68
CA ALA A 133 -8.69 -22.19 -1.14
C ALA A 133 -7.55 -21.29 -1.65
N LEU A 134 -7.61 -20.82 -2.90
CA LEU A 134 -6.67 -19.82 -3.44
C LEU A 134 -6.67 -18.49 -2.65
N GLN A 135 -7.79 -18.12 -2.04
CA GLN A 135 -7.85 -16.93 -1.18
C GLN A 135 -7.25 -17.18 0.21
N LEU A 136 -7.30 -18.42 0.70
CA LEU A 136 -6.84 -18.80 2.03
C LEU A 136 -5.33 -19.06 2.07
N CYS A 137 -4.77 -19.75 1.07
CA CYS A 137 -3.34 -20.06 1.01
C CYS A 137 -2.44 -18.82 0.94
N ASN A 138 -2.92 -17.71 0.38
CA ASN A 138 -2.14 -16.47 0.28
C ASN A 138 -2.29 -15.55 1.51
N ARG A 139 -3.31 -15.76 2.36
CA ARG A 139 -3.41 -15.09 3.67
C ARG A 139 -2.41 -15.64 4.69
N SER A 140 -2.03 -16.91 4.57
CA SER A 140 -1.05 -17.58 5.46
C SER A 140 0.41 -17.18 5.26
N GLY A 141 0.73 -16.29 4.31
CA GLY A 141 2.09 -15.82 4.04
C GLY A 141 2.55 -14.59 4.85
N SER A 142 1.75 -14.10 5.80
CA SER A 142 2.16 -13.01 6.69
C SER A 142 3.01 -13.57 7.83
N PRO A 143 4.30 -13.19 7.98
CA PRO A 143 5.09 -13.63 9.11
C PRO A 143 4.53 -13.02 10.39
N LEU A 144 4.38 -13.87 11.42
CA LEU A 144 4.18 -13.49 12.82
C LEU A 144 5.33 -12.63 13.33
#